data_AF-A0A2T4WVZ8-F1
#
_entry.id   AF-A0A2T4WVZ8-F1
#
_cell.length_a   1.000
_cell.length_b   1.000
_cell.length_c   1.000
_cell.angle_alpha   90.00
_cell.angle_beta   90.00
_cell.angle_gamma   90.00
#
_symmetry.space_group_name_H-M   'P 1'
#
loop_
_entity.id
_entity.type
_entity.pdbx_description
1 polymer ?
#
loop_
_entity_poly.entity_id
_entity_poly.type
_entity_poly.pdbx_seq_one_letter_code
_entity_poly.pdbx_strand_id
1 'polypeptide(L)'
;MFTLNTLLFNPYIKMERKYEFRQDADRHECVTWVEDGFIVFACNSCGFLRKMNIDSGDLSTVHLGDPEVLHRGSHQPVGLVQQVEQAASN
;
A
#
# COMPACT_ATOMS: atom_id res chain seq x y z
N MET A 1 -52.08 9.74 -28.10
CA MET A 1 -50.95 9.73 -29.04
C MET A 1 -50.24 11.06 -28.91
N PHE A 2 -49.03 11.11 -28.33
CA PHE A 2 -47.91 11.98 -28.71
C PHE A 2 -46.66 11.44 -27.99
N THR A 3 -45.56 11.53 -28.70
CA THR A 3 -44.34 10.71 -28.64
C THR A 3 -43.27 11.25 -27.70
N LEU A 4 -42.46 10.31 -27.18
CA LEU A 4 -41.03 10.37 -26.81
C LEU A 4 -40.44 11.73 -26.37
N ASN A 5 -39.88 11.75 -25.17
CA ASN A 5 -38.68 12.54 -24.93
C ASN A 5 -37.64 11.71 -24.17
N THR A 6 -36.73 11.14 -24.95
CA THR A 6 -35.47 10.52 -24.55
C THR A 6 -34.56 11.60 -24.00
N LEU A 7 -34.14 11.55 -22.73
CA LEU A 7 -32.81 12.01 -22.32
C LEU A 7 -32.34 11.19 -21.11
N LEU A 8 -31.61 10.12 -21.43
CA LEU A 8 -30.69 9.43 -20.53
C LEU A 8 -29.54 10.39 -20.21
N PHE A 9 -29.53 11.00 -19.03
CA PHE A 9 -28.32 11.58 -18.46
C PHE A 9 -27.95 10.78 -17.23
N ASN A 10 -27.14 9.74 -17.44
CA ASN A 10 -26.33 9.15 -16.38
C ASN A 10 -24.93 9.79 -16.46
N PRO A 11 -24.64 10.83 -15.66
CA PRO A 11 -23.30 11.40 -15.60
C PRO A 11 -22.42 10.48 -14.75
N TYR A 12 -21.95 9.38 -15.32
CA TYR A 12 -20.79 8.67 -14.78
C TYR A 12 -19.56 9.56 -15.03
N ILE A 13 -19.43 10.60 -14.22
CA ILE A 13 -18.26 11.48 -14.19
C ILE A 13 -17.13 10.62 -13.62
N LYS A 14 -16.34 10.04 -14.53
CA LYS A 14 -15.08 9.38 -14.18
C LYS A 14 -14.11 10.48 -13.74
N MET A 15 -14.14 10.83 -12.45
CA MET A 15 -13.11 11.65 -11.83
C MET A 15 -11.81 10.84 -11.79
N GLU A 16 -11.06 10.86 -12.89
CA GLU A 16 -9.67 10.43 -12.89
C GLU A 16 -8.87 11.51 -12.16
N ARG A 17 -8.79 11.39 -10.83
CA ARG A 17 -7.94 12.23 -10.00
C ARG A 17 -6.50 11.93 -10.40
N LYS A 18 -5.91 12.77 -11.27
CA LYS A 18 -4.49 12.72 -11.61
C LYS A 18 -3.71 12.98 -10.32
N TYR A 19 -3.25 11.91 -9.69
CA TYR A 19 -2.38 11.99 -8.53
C TYR A 19 -0.97 12.30 -9.06
N GLU A 20 -0.61 13.58 -9.07
CA GLU A 20 0.74 14.00 -9.36
C GLU A 20 1.62 13.62 -8.16
N PHE A 21 2.53 12.67 -8.39
CA PHE A 21 3.44 12.18 -7.36
C PHE A 21 4.45 13.28 -7.04
N ARG A 22 4.18 14.08 -6.01
CA ARG A 22 5.11 15.14 -5.58
C ARG A 22 6.32 14.49 -4.92
N GLN A 23 7.51 14.67 -5.50
CA GLN A 23 8.74 14.14 -4.93
C GLN A 23 9.12 14.85 -3.61
N ASP A 24 8.54 16.02 -3.37
CA ASP A 24 8.77 16.87 -2.20
C ASP A 24 7.75 16.65 -1.07
N ALA A 25 6.88 15.64 -1.20
CA ALA A 25 5.87 15.33 -0.19
C ALA A 25 6.54 14.90 1.12
N ASP A 26 5.97 15.34 2.24
CA ASP A 26 6.38 14.91 3.57
C ASP A 26 6.38 13.37 3.64
N ARG A 27 7.38 12.83 4.36
CA ARG A 27 7.60 11.38 4.46
C ARG A 27 7.63 10.94 5.91
N HIS A 28 6.77 9.98 6.24
CA HIS A 28 6.80 9.31 7.51
C HIS A 28 7.55 7.98 7.45
N GLU A 29 8.33 7.71 8.49
CA GLU A 29 8.95 6.40 8.72
C GLU A 29 7.98 5.50 9.50
N CYS A 30 7.76 4.30 8.97
CA CYS A 30 6.88 3.29 9.55
C CYS A 30 7.69 2.33 10.41
N VAL A 31 7.12 1.98 11.57
CA VAL A 31 7.59 0.84 12.36
C VAL A 31 7.11 -0.44 11.70
N THR A 32 7.97 -1.46 11.66
CA THR A 32 7.67 -2.76 11.06
C THR A 32 7.84 -3.89 12.06
N TRP A 33 6.91 -4.83 12.07
CA TRP A 33 6.99 -6.07 12.86
C TRP A 33 6.20 -7.20 12.20
N VAL A 34 6.35 -8.41 12.73
CA VAL A 34 5.56 -9.57 12.31
C VAL A 34 4.46 -9.85 13.33
N GLU A 35 3.24 -10.04 12.85
CA GLU A 35 2.07 -10.37 13.64
C GLU A 35 1.19 -11.33 12.85
N ASP A 36 0.87 -12.50 13.41
CA ASP A 36 -0.08 -13.48 12.85
C ASP A 36 0.15 -13.86 11.36
N GLY A 37 1.41 -14.00 10.95
CA GLY A 37 1.76 -14.32 9.56
C GLY A 37 1.75 -13.11 8.61
N PHE A 38 1.67 -11.90 9.14
CA PHE A 38 1.74 -10.66 8.38
C PHE A 38 2.94 -9.82 8.79
N ILE A 39 3.58 -9.18 7.81
CA ILE A 39 4.46 -8.03 8.04
C ILE A 39 3.56 -6.80 8.16
N VAL A 40 3.57 -6.17 9.32
CA VAL A 40 2.79 -4.98 9.63
C VAL A 40 3.68 -3.75 9.46
N PHE A 41 3.16 -2.73 8.76
CA PHE A 41 3.75 -1.42 8.61
C PHE A 41 2.81 -0.41 9.28
N ALA A 42 3.24 0.23 10.36
CA ALA A 42 2.44 1.24 11.05
C ALA A 42 3.17 2.57 11.21
N CYS A 43 2.44 3.65 10.97
CA CYS A 43 2.91 5.01 11.12
C CYS A 43 2.31 5.64 12.38
N ASN A 44 3.16 5.98 13.34
CA ASN A 44 2.71 6.60 14.59
C ASN A 44 2.28 8.06 14.41
N SER A 45 2.70 8.72 13.32
CA SER A 45 2.41 10.14 13.07
C SER A 45 1.01 10.39 12.51
N CYS A 46 0.49 9.51 11.64
CA CYS A 46 -0.82 9.70 10.99
C CYS A 46 -1.74 8.47 11.07
N GLY A 47 -1.33 7.42 11.80
CA GLY A 47 -2.12 6.20 11.96
C GLY A 47 -2.24 5.34 10.70
N PHE A 48 -1.42 5.57 9.67
CA PHE A 48 -1.35 4.67 8.51
C PHE A 48 -1.00 3.24 8.97
N LEU A 49 -1.73 2.25 8.43
CA LEU A 49 -1.55 0.84 8.76
C LEU A 49 -1.72 -0.02 7.51
N ARG A 50 -0.70 -0.81 7.20
CA ARG A 50 -0.68 -1.73 6.07
C ARG A 50 -0.12 -3.08 6.51
N LYS A 51 -0.71 -4.16 6.02
CA LYS A 51 -0.29 -5.53 6.32
C LYS A 51 0.05 -6.25 5.01
N MET A 52 1.16 -6.96 4.99
CA MET A 52 1.56 -7.86 3.90
C MET A 52 1.54 -9.28 4.42
N ASN A 53 0.80 -10.19 3.79
CA ASN A 53 0.85 -11.61 4.14
C ASN A 53 2.23 -12.18 3.77
N ILE A 54 2.87 -12.92 4.68
CA ILE A 54 4.22 -13.45 4.48
C ILE A 54 4.24 -14.55 3.41
N ASP A 55 3.20 -15.39 3.39
CA ASP A 55 3.16 -16.58 2.52
C ASP A 55 2.70 -16.23 1.10
N SER A 56 1.65 -15.41 0.97
CA SER A 56 1.09 -15.04 -0.34
C SER A 56 1.69 -13.76 -0.92
N GLY A 57 2.32 -12.91 -0.10
CA GLY A 57 2.76 -11.58 -0.50
C GLY A 57 1.61 -10.56 -0.67
N ASP A 58 0.37 -10.95 -0.37
CA ASP A 58 -0.79 -10.08 -0.55
C ASP A 58 -0.71 -8.86 0.36
N LEU A 59 -0.94 -7.69 -0.24
CA LEU A 59 -0.85 -6.40 0.45
C LEU A 59 -2.24 -5.83 0.70
N SER A 60 -2.53 -5.51 1.96
CA SER A 60 -3.79 -4.87 2.37
C SER A 60 -3.49 -3.60 3.16
N THR A 61 -4.15 -2.49 2.78
CA THR A 61 -4.10 -1.25 3.56
C THR A 61 -5.31 -1.23 4.48
N VAL A 62 -5.07 -1.32 5.79
CA VAL A 62 -6.11 -1.36 6.82
C VAL A 62 -6.56 0.05 7.17
N HIS A 63 -5.61 0.98 7.25
CA HIS A 63 -5.88 2.39 7.49
C HIS A 63 -4.99 3.27 6.62
N LEU A 64 -5.58 4.22 5.90
CA LEU A 64 -4.88 5.09 4.94
C LEU A 64 -4.07 6.21 5.60
N GLY A 65 -4.44 6.63 6.82
CA GLY A 65 -3.84 7.81 7.45
C GLY A 65 -4.04 9.06 6.59
N ASP A 66 -3.02 9.91 6.53
CA ASP A 66 -2.98 11.04 5.60
C ASP A 66 -2.56 10.57 4.19
N PRO A 67 -3.45 10.66 3.17
CA PRO A 67 -3.16 10.19 1.82
C PRO A 67 -2.19 11.09 1.04
N GLU A 68 -1.89 12.30 1.52
CA GLU A 68 -0.91 13.19 0.88
C GLU A 68 0.52 12.91 1.33
N VAL A 69 0.69 12.13 2.41
CA VAL A 69 1.99 11.82 3.01
C VAL A 69 2.52 10.49 2.51
N LEU A 70 3.79 10.49 2.09
CA LEU A 70 4.48 9.27 1.67
C LEU A 70 4.96 8.47 2.88
N HIS A 71 4.90 7.14 2.77
CA HIS A 71 5.29 6.23 3.84
C HIS A 71 6.47 5.37 3.41
N ARG A 72 7.45 5.22 4.29
CA ARG A 72 8.62 4.34 4.09
C ARG A 72 8.74 3.39 5.27
N GLY A 73 9.08 2.14 5.01
CA GLY A 73 9.41 1.16 6.02
C GLY A 73 10.12 -0.01 5.36
N SER A 74 11.01 -0.67 6.08
CA SER A 74 11.69 -1.88 5.63
C SER A 74 11.44 -3.01 6.61
N HIS A 75 11.26 -4.22 6.08
CA HIS A 75 11.29 -5.44 6.87
C HIS A 75 12.34 -6.35 6.24
N GLN A 76 13.35 -6.73 7.03
CA GLN A 76 14.39 -7.64 6.58
C GLN A 76 14.17 -8.98 7.28
N PRO A 77 13.88 -10.06 6.53
CA PRO A 77 13.73 -11.38 7.13
C PRO A 77 15.07 -11.80 7.75
N VAL A 78 15.10 -12.00 9.06
CA VAL A 78 16.25 -12.56 9.76
C VAL A 78 16.30 -14.05 9.43
N GLY A 79 16.88 -14.42 8.28
CA GLY A 79 16.97 -15.82 7.86
C GLY A 79 17.49 -16.11 6.44
N LEU A 80 17.49 -15.13 5.53
CA LEU A 80 17.92 -15.37 4.13
C LEU A 80 19.43 -15.16 3.87
N VAL A 81 20.20 -14.75 4.88
CA VAL A 81 21.65 -14.48 4.71
C VAL A 81 22.50 -15.76 4.85
N GLN A 82 21.99 -16.85 5.43
CA GLN A 82 22.80 -18.05 5.72
C GLN A 82 22.84 -19.11 4.62
N GLN A 83 22.04 -19.02 3.56
CA GLN A 83 21.98 -20.07 2.52
C GLN A 83 22.80 -19.79 1.26
N VAL A 84 23.31 -18.57 1.06
CA VAL A 84 24.14 -18.25 -0.12
C VAL A 84 25.63 -18.52 0.10
N GLU A 85 26.11 -18.64 1.34
CA GLU A 85 27.53 -18.95 1.60
C GLU A 85 27.87 -20.44 1.51
N GLN A 86 26.89 -21.36 1.63
CA GLN A 86 27.15 -22.81 1.57
C GLN A 86 27.14 -23.40 0.16
N ALA A 87 26.73 -22.64 -0.87
CA ALA A 87 26.74 -23.10 -2.26
C ALA A 87 28.06 -22.80 -3.00
N ALA A 88 28.99 -22.06 -2.38
CA ALA A 88 30.27 -21.68 -2.97
C ALA A 88 31.47 -22.53 -2.48
N SER A 89 31.22 -23.65 -1.80
CA SER A 89 32.27 -24.50 -1.22
C SER A 89 32.15 -26.00 -1.53
N ASN A 90 31.38 -26.40 -2.57
CA ASN A 90 31.38 -27.77 -3.09
C ASN A 90 31.82 -27.80 -4.56
#